data_AF-A0A7J4JJV8-F1
#
_entry.id   AF-A0A7J4JJV8-F1
#
_cell.length_a   1.000
_cell.length_b   1.000
_cell.length_c   1.000
_cell.angle_alpha   90.00
_cell.angle_beta   90.00
_cell.angle_gamma   90.00
#
_symmetry.space_group_name_H-M   'P 1'
#
loop_
_entity.id
_entity.type
_entity.pdbx_description
1 polymer ?
#
loop_
_entity_poly.entity_id
_entity_poly.type
_entity_poly.pdbx_seq_one_letter_code
_entity_poly.pdbx_strand_id
1 'polypeptide(L)'
;LVDNAIKFSARDTEILVSLEKREGEVRVSVSDHGPGISVEDQRKLFTPFFQASSTSSVNVKGSGLGLVISKGILEAHKGRIWCESVLGEGTTFSFALPFRQDG
;
A
#
# COMPACT_ATOMS: atom_id res chain seq x y z
N LEU A 1 4.37 -4.25 -0.39
CA LEU A 1 3.72 -3.27 0.53
C LEU A 1 4.62 -2.92 1.69
N VAL A 2 5.06 -3.88 2.51
CA VAL A 2 6.05 -3.64 3.58
C VAL A 2 7.32 -2.99 3.07
N ASP A 3 7.87 -3.46 1.95
CA ASP A 3 9.05 -2.83 1.32
C ASP A 3 8.81 -1.36 0.89
N ASN A 4 7.59 -1.00 0.47
CA ASN A 4 7.25 0.39 0.19
C ASN A 4 7.25 1.21 1.49
N ALA A 5 6.60 0.71 2.54
CA ALA A 5 6.58 1.35 3.85
C ALA A 5 8.01 1.59 4.36
N ILE A 6 8.90 0.59 4.28
CA ILE A 6 10.31 0.71 4.68
C ILE A 6 11.04 1.78 3.86
N LYS A 7 10.84 1.80 2.54
CA LYS A 7 11.55 2.75 1.65
C LYS A 7 11.13 4.20 1.84
N PHE A 8 9.87 4.44 2.21
CA PHE A 8 9.30 5.79 2.29
C PHE A 8 9.18 6.32 3.72
N SER A 9 9.49 5.50 4.73
CA SER A 9 9.57 5.93 6.11
C SER A 9 10.95 6.46 6.48
N ALA A 10 11.00 7.33 7.49
CA ALA A 10 12.27 7.70 8.10
C ALA A 10 12.91 6.50 8.82
N ARG A 11 14.21 6.60 9.13
CA ARG A 11 14.85 5.58 9.98
C ARG A 11 14.22 5.61 11.37
N ASP A 12 14.20 4.43 12.01
CA ASP A 12 13.73 4.25 13.38
C ASP A 12 12.26 4.63 13.63
N THR A 13 11.43 4.71 12.57
CA THR A 13 9.97 4.83 12.70
C THR A 13 9.30 3.47 12.64
N GLU A 14 8.22 3.32 13.39
CA GLU A 14 7.42 2.10 13.40
C GLU A 14 6.71 1.88 12.05
N ILE A 15 6.64 0.61 11.63
CA ILE A 15 5.76 0.16 10.55
C ILE A 15 4.81 -0.86 11.16
N LEU A 16 3.52 -0.54 11.14
CA LEU A 16 2.48 -1.39 11.70
C LEU A 16 1.91 -2.30 10.60
N VAL A 17 2.04 -3.61 10.81
CA VAL A 17 1.35 -4.62 9.98
C VAL A 17 0.22 -5.23 10.81
N SER A 18 -1.01 -5.06 10.35
CA SER A 18 -2.20 -5.59 11.01
C SER A 18 -2.96 -6.55 10.10
N LEU A 19 -3.63 -7.51 10.72
CA LEU A 19 -4.48 -8.49 10.06
C LEU A 19 -5.82 -8.52 10.78
N GLU A 20 -6.89 -8.43 10.02
CA GLU A 20 -8.26 -8.43 10.54
C GLU A 20 -9.12 -9.36 9.70
N LYS A 21 -9.89 -10.22 10.37
CA LYS A 21 -10.95 -11.01 9.72
C LYS A 21 -12.22 -10.18 9.74
N ARG A 22 -12.78 -9.90 8.57
CA ARG A 22 -14.10 -9.27 8.39
C ARG A 22 -15.00 -10.21 7.62
N GLU A 23 -16.31 -10.01 7.66
CA GLU A 23 -17.34 -10.86 7.06
C GLU A 23 -16.94 -11.50 5.70
N GLY A 24 -16.42 -12.73 5.73
CA GLY A 24 -16.01 -13.48 4.54
C GLY A 24 -14.69 -13.06 3.87
N GLU A 25 -13.89 -12.19 4.50
CA GLU A 25 -12.61 -11.73 3.99
C GLU A 25 -11.53 -11.59 5.08
N VAL A 26 -10.27 -11.68 4.68
CA VAL A 26 -9.12 -11.28 5.50
C VAL A 26 -8.58 -9.99 4.92
N ARG A 27 -8.51 -8.96 5.77
CA ARG A 27 -7.87 -7.68 5.49
C ARG A 27 -6.49 -7.64 6.10
N VAL A 28 -5.52 -7.18 5.33
CA VAL A 28 -4.16 -6.90 5.80
C VAL A 28 -3.87 -5.44 5.52
N SER A 29 -3.35 -4.74 6.51
CA SER A 29 -2.97 -3.32 6.41
C SER A 29 -1.52 -3.15 6.81
N VAL A 30 -0.81 -2.30 6.05
CA VAL A 30 0.58 -1.90 6.30
C VAL A 30 0.57 -0.38 6.42
N SER A 31 0.83 0.11 7.62
CA SER A 31 0.80 1.53 7.96
C SER A 31 2.21 2.03 8.25
N ASP A 32 2.54 3.20 7.72
CA ASP A 32 3.81 3.88 7.90
C ASP A 32 3.64 5.34 8.31
N HIS A 33 4.74 5.94 8.78
CA HIS A 33 4.84 7.35 9.15
C HIS A 33 5.70 8.14 8.15
N GLY A 34 5.61 7.79 6.86
CA GLY A 34 6.31 8.47 5.78
C GLY A 34 5.74 9.85 5.43
N PRO A 35 6.18 10.47 4.33
CA PRO A 35 5.75 11.81 3.92
C PRO A 35 4.28 11.89 3.46
N GLY A 36 3.59 10.76 3.37
CA GLY A 36 2.26 10.65 2.78
C GLY A 36 2.24 10.87 1.26
N ILE A 37 1.03 10.81 0.71
CA ILE A 37 0.77 10.85 -0.73
C ILE A 37 -0.39 11.82 -0.98
N SER A 38 -0.24 12.72 -1.97
CA SER A 38 -1.30 13.65 -2.33
C SER A 38 -2.54 12.92 -2.86
N VAL A 39 -3.73 13.52 -2.68
CA VAL A 39 -4.99 12.93 -3.18
C VAL A 39 -4.94 12.70 -4.70
N GLU A 40 -4.24 13.55 -5.45
CA GLU A 40 -4.07 13.39 -6.89
C GLU A 40 -3.19 12.18 -7.23
N ASP A 41 -2.06 12.02 -6.52
CA ASP A 41 -1.14 10.90 -6.74
C ASP A 41 -1.75 9.58 -6.29
N GLN A 42 -2.54 9.58 -5.21
CA GLN A 42 -3.28 8.39 -4.73
C GLN A 42 -4.13 7.75 -5.83
N ARG A 43 -4.76 8.57 -6.69
CA ARG A 43 -5.59 8.09 -7.83
C ARG A 43 -4.77 7.41 -8.92
N LYS A 44 -3.47 7.66 -8.96
CA LYS A 44 -2.54 7.17 -10.00
C LYS A 44 -1.65 6.02 -9.49
N LEU A 45 -1.62 5.72 -8.19
CA LEU A 45 -0.72 4.73 -7.57
C LEU A 45 -0.73 3.33 -8.21
N PHE A 46 -1.86 2.92 -8.78
CA PHE A 46 -2.02 1.61 -9.41
C PHE A 46 -1.91 1.67 -10.95
N THR A 47 -1.23 2.68 -11.48
CA THR A 47 -0.96 2.82 -12.91
C THR A 47 0.48 2.41 -13.24
N PRO A 48 0.74 1.74 -14.38
CA PRO A 48 2.09 1.33 -14.76
C PRO A 48 3.07 2.50 -14.82
N PHE A 49 4.27 2.28 -14.30
CA PHE A 49 5.40 3.23 -14.32
C PHE A 49 5.19 4.50 -13.49
N PHE A 50 4.06 4.66 -12.82
CA PHE A 50 3.80 5.81 -11.97
C PHE A 50 4.62 5.75 -10.68
N GLN A 51 5.18 6.90 -10.32
CA GLN A 51 5.87 7.15 -9.05
C GLN A 51 5.34 8.48 -8.50
N ALA A 52 4.90 8.49 -7.24
CA ALA A 52 4.34 9.68 -6.62
C ALA A 52 5.39 10.78 -6.51
N SER A 53 4.94 12.03 -6.54
CA SER A 53 5.82 13.22 -6.51
C SER A 53 6.71 13.24 -5.27
N SER A 54 6.18 12.76 -4.14
CA SER A 54 6.88 12.64 -2.84
C SER A 54 8.05 11.65 -2.85
N THR A 55 8.17 10.80 -3.87
CA THR A 55 9.32 9.90 -4.02
C THR A 55 10.57 10.61 -4.58
N SER A 56 10.37 11.74 -5.26
CA SER A 56 11.45 12.56 -5.86
C SER A 56 12.36 13.19 -4.80
N SER A 57 11.81 13.52 -3.62
CA SER A 57 12.58 14.08 -2.50
C SER A 57 13.39 13.03 -1.72
N VAL A 58 12.98 11.77 -1.76
CA VAL A 58 13.60 10.66 -1.01
C VAL A 58 14.59 9.85 -1.87
N ASN A 59 14.74 10.19 -3.16
CA ASN A 59 15.64 9.51 -4.11
C ASN A 59 15.46 7.98 -4.17
N VAL A 60 14.23 7.52 -3.90
CA VAL A 60 13.87 6.10 -3.94
C VAL A 60 13.57 5.74 -5.39
N LYS A 61 14.51 5.05 -6.04
CA LYS A 61 14.30 4.55 -7.41
C LYS A 61 13.50 3.24 -7.40
N GLY A 62 12.31 3.26 -7.99
CA GLY A 62 11.51 2.07 -8.29
C GLY A 62 11.12 2.01 -9.76
N SER A 63 10.65 0.86 -10.24
CA SER A 63 10.12 0.71 -11.61
C SER A 63 8.68 1.25 -11.76
N GLY A 64 8.00 1.57 -10.66
CA GLY A 64 6.57 1.90 -10.65
C GLY A 64 5.65 0.71 -10.96
N LEU A 65 6.16 -0.53 -10.97
CA LEU A 65 5.36 -1.71 -11.31
C LEU A 65 4.88 -2.52 -10.10
N GLY A 66 5.50 -2.36 -8.93
CA GLY A 66 5.22 -3.20 -7.76
C GLY A 66 3.75 -3.16 -7.31
N LEU A 67 3.14 -1.97 -7.26
CA LEU A 67 1.73 -1.81 -6.89
C LEU A 67 0.78 -2.34 -7.98
N VAL A 68 1.13 -2.21 -9.25
CA VAL A 68 0.36 -2.75 -10.38
C VAL A 68 0.33 -4.28 -10.36
N ILE A 69 1.50 -4.90 -10.16
CA ILE A 69 1.61 -6.35 -10.03
C ILE A 69 0.82 -6.84 -8.81
N SER A 70 0.95 -6.16 -7.67
CA SER A 70 0.21 -6.48 -6.45
C SER A 70 -1.30 -6.42 -6.68
N LYS A 71 -1.78 -5.37 -7.37
CA LYS A 71 -3.20 -5.23 -7.74
C LYS A 71 -3.66 -6.39 -8.62
N GLY A 72 -2.91 -6.73 -9.67
CA GLY A 72 -3.26 -7.86 -10.56
C GLY A 72 -3.32 -9.21 -9.84
N ILE A 73 -2.37 -9.48 -8.93
CA ILE A 73 -2.38 -10.69 -8.10
C ILE A 73 -3.64 -10.73 -7.23
N LEU A 74 -3.97 -9.62 -6.55
CA LEU A 74 -5.12 -9.55 -5.66
C LEU A 74 -6.44 -9.69 -6.43
N GLU A 75 -6.58 -9.02 -7.57
CA GLU A 75 -7.75 -9.14 -8.44
C GLU A 75 -7.94 -10.56 -8.97
N ALA A 76 -6.86 -11.26 -9.34
CA ALA A 76 -6.91 -12.67 -9.74
C ALA A 76 -7.43 -13.58 -8.62
N HIS A 77 -7.21 -13.19 -7.36
CA HIS A 77 -7.75 -13.88 -6.18
C HIS A 77 -9.10 -13.31 -5.70
N LYS A 78 -9.79 -12.51 -6.55
CA LYS A 78 -11.07 -11.84 -6.23
C LYS A 78 -10.98 -10.90 -5.02
N GLY A 79 -9.78 -10.42 -4.74
CA GLY A 79 -9.49 -9.43 -3.71
C GLY A 79 -9.44 -8.01 -4.25
N ARG A 80 -9.04 -7.09 -3.38
CA ARG A 80 -8.85 -5.68 -3.71
C ARG A 80 -7.67 -5.09 -2.92
N ILE A 81 -7.12 -4.00 -3.43
CA ILE A 81 -6.09 -3.19 -2.78
C ILE A 81 -6.47 -1.73 -2.83
N TRP A 82 -6.18 -0.98 -1.78
CA TRP A 82 -6.38 0.45 -1.71
C TRP A 82 -5.31 1.12 -0.84
N CYS A 83 -5.31 2.45 -0.88
CA CYS A 83 -4.38 3.29 -0.14
C CYS A 83 -5.19 4.40 0.54
N GLU A 84 -4.85 4.67 1.80
CA GLU A 84 -5.34 5.80 2.60
C GLU A 84 -4.10 6.55 3.07
N SER A 85 -3.99 7.84 2.75
CA SER A 85 -2.79 8.61 3.10
C SER A 85 -3.12 10.08 3.30
N VAL A 86 -2.39 10.69 4.25
CA VAL A 86 -2.42 12.12 4.55
C VAL A 86 -1.00 12.65 4.45
N LEU A 87 -0.81 13.74 3.71
CA LEU A 87 0.49 14.39 3.54
C LEU A 87 1.07 14.79 4.90
N GLY A 88 2.30 14.36 5.17
CA GLY A 88 3.01 14.63 6.42
C GLY A 88 2.65 13.73 7.61
N GLU A 89 1.61 12.88 7.51
CA GLU A 89 1.22 11.98 8.60
C GLU A 89 1.60 10.52 8.33
N GLY A 90 1.49 10.08 7.07
CA GLY A 90 1.86 8.73 6.68
C GLY A 90 0.93 8.11 5.64
N THR A 91 1.12 6.80 5.45
CA THR A 91 0.37 6.02 4.47
C THR A 91 -0.05 4.68 5.05
N THR A 92 -1.29 4.28 4.76
CA THR A 92 -1.78 2.93 4.99
C THR A 92 -2.15 2.28 3.68
N PHE A 93 -1.40 1.26 3.29
CA PHE A 93 -1.79 0.36 2.20
C PHE A 93 -2.54 -0.82 2.77
N SER A 94 -3.72 -1.10 2.21
CA SER A 94 -4.56 -2.20 2.65
C SER A 94 -4.96 -3.09 1.49
N PHE A 95 -5.03 -4.39 1.72
CA PHE A 95 -5.68 -5.32 0.80
C PHE A 95 -6.63 -6.25 1.53
N ALA A 96 -7.60 -6.76 0.80
CA ALA A 96 -8.54 -7.76 1.30
C ALA A 96 -8.65 -8.92 0.31
N LEU A 97 -8.70 -10.13 0.84
CA LEU A 97 -8.91 -11.37 0.10
C LEU A 97 -10.12 -12.10 0.65
N PRO A 98 -10.99 -12.67 -0.20
CA PRO A 98 -12.03 -13.56 0.27
C PRO A 98 -11.42 -14.72 1.06
N PHE A 99 -12.00 -14.99 2.23
CA PHE A 99 -11.58 -16.06 3.10
C PHE A 99 -12.80 -16.93 3.43
N ARG A 100 -12.83 -18.12 2.83
CA ARG A 100 -13.75 -19.18 3.25
C ARG A 100 -13.06 -19.95 4.36
N GLN A 101 -13.72 -20.04 5.50
CA GLN A 101 -13.36 -21.01 6.51
C GLN A 101 -13.94 -22.33 6.03
N ASP A 102 -13.08 -23.24 5.59
CA ASP A 102 -13.48 -24.65 5.49
C ASP A 102 -13.78 -25.10 6.92
N GLY A 103 -14.99 -25.63 7.13
CA GLY A 103 -15.59 -25.94 8.43
C GLY A 103 -14.83 -26.99 9.23
#